data_AF-A0A418PVU4-F1
#
_entry.id   AF-A0A418PVU4-F1
#
_cell.length_a   1.000
_cell.length_b   1.000
_cell.length_c   1.000
_cell.angle_alpha   90.00
_cell.angle_beta   90.00
_cell.angle_gamma   90.00
#
_symmetry.space_group_name_H-M   'P 1'
#
loop_
_entity.id
_entity.type
_entity.pdbx_description
1 polymer ?
#
loop_
_entity_poly.entity_id
_entity_poly.type
_entity_poly.pdbx_seq_one_letter_code
_entity_poly.pdbx_strand_id
1 'polypeptide(L)'
;MAKSLNLNLFLYQKSAIYLIVFFGFTLIAFWSSYYSVLGQDMSFYVHFHGIFMTLWCLMLIAQAVLIRVKKYRIHTGVGKASYLIFPILILSTILLIHATVRKSPEVNLDTYLSLALMLNATVVLAIIYGLGIYFQKDRFTHARYMVCTIFPLFTPITDRIIFNYIPGLVELAPKLEGIPIVPFFGYLLADLLVIGLALWDWKTHRRKDAFLIVLLLLLIYHVSLFTFYKIPAWQEFSAWFYGLALT
;
A
#
# COMPACT_ATOMS: atom_id res chain seq x y z
N MET A 1 21.10 23.47 -30.22
CA MET A 1 20.54 23.74 -28.88
C MET A 1 19.60 22.60 -28.52
N ALA A 2 20.06 21.64 -27.72
CA ALA A 2 19.24 20.49 -27.34
C ALA A 2 18.05 21.00 -26.51
N LYS A 3 16.83 20.72 -26.99
CA LYS A 3 15.59 20.91 -26.24
C LYS A 3 15.79 20.17 -24.91
N SER A 4 16.04 20.90 -23.82
CA SER A 4 16.04 20.31 -22.49
C SER A 4 14.63 19.78 -22.29
N LEU A 5 14.44 18.49 -22.50
CA LEU A 5 13.18 17.82 -22.25
C LEU A 5 12.88 18.15 -20.79
N ASN A 6 11.84 18.94 -20.57
CA ASN A 6 11.49 19.50 -19.27
C ASN A 6 10.97 18.33 -18.40
N LEU A 7 11.88 17.50 -17.88
CA LEU A 7 11.63 16.14 -17.38
C LEU A 7 10.75 16.10 -16.12
N ASN A 8 10.53 17.26 -15.49
CA ASN A 8 9.47 17.47 -14.50
C ASN A 8 8.07 17.09 -15.04
N LEU A 9 7.88 17.07 -16.38
CA LEU A 9 6.68 16.55 -17.02
C LEU A 9 6.44 15.06 -16.75
N PHE A 10 7.43 14.21 -16.46
CA PHE A 10 7.18 12.76 -16.38
C PHE A 10 6.29 12.37 -15.20
N LEU A 11 6.67 12.73 -13.97
CA LEU A 11 5.82 12.55 -12.80
C LEU A 11 4.53 13.39 -12.91
N TYR A 12 4.61 14.61 -13.46
CA TYR A 12 3.45 15.49 -13.58
C TYR A 12 2.46 15.06 -14.68
N GLN A 13 2.90 14.38 -15.74
CA GLN A 13 2.08 13.96 -16.89
C GLN A 13 1.75 12.46 -16.92
N LYS A 14 2.39 11.62 -16.12
CA LYS A 14 2.14 10.17 -16.19
C LYS A 14 1.69 9.58 -14.86
N SER A 15 1.86 10.27 -13.73
CA SER A 15 1.37 9.80 -12.42
C SER A 15 -0.10 9.40 -12.42
N ALA A 16 -0.98 10.23 -13.00
CA ALA A 16 -2.40 9.88 -13.12
C ALA A 16 -2.62 8.57 -13.89
N ILE A 17 -1.85 8.32 -14.96
CA ILE A 17 -1.95 7.09 -15.75
C ILE A 17 -1.46 5.90 -14.92
N TYR A 18 -0.33 6.04 -14.23
CA TYR A 18 0.20 4.97 -13.37
C TYR A 18 -0.75 4.63 -12.22
N LEU A 19 -1.38 5.64 -11.59
CA LEU A 19 -2.39 5.43 -10.55
C LEU A 19 -3.68 4.80 -11.11
N ILE A 20 -4.09 5.15 -12.32
CA ILE A 20 -5.23 4.51 -13.00
C ILE A 20 -4.92 3.05 -13.32
N VAL A 21 -3.73 2.76 -13.85
CA VAL A 21 -3.30 1.39 -14.15
C VAL A 21 -3.20 0.57 -12.87
N PHE A 22 -2.60 1.13 -11.82
CA PHE A 22 -2.54 0.52 -10.49
C PHE A 22 -3.95 0.19 -9.97
N PHE A 23 -4.87 1.16 -10.02
CA PHE A 23 -6.25 0.93 -9.60
C PHE A 23 -6.98 -0.09 -10.47
N GLY A 24 -6.69 -0.15 -11.77
CA GLY A 24 -7.17 -1.21 -12.66
C GLY A 24 -6.73 -2.61 -12.19
N PHE A 25 -5.46 -2.77 -11.80
CA PHE A 25 -4.99 -4.01 -11.18
C PHE A 25 -5.66 -4.28 -9.83
N THR A 26 -5.93 -3.25 -9.02
CA THR A 26 -6.72 -3.41 -7.78
C THR A 26 -8.12 -3.96 -8.08
N LEU A 27 -8.82 -3.41 -9.09
CA LEU A 27 -10.15 -3.89 -9.48
C LEU A 27 -10.12 -5.34 -9.94
N ILE A 28 -9.13 -5.73 -10.76
CA ILE A 28 -8.95 -7.11 -11.23
C ILE A 28 -8.65 -8.04 -10.04
N ALA A 29 -7.69 -7.67 -9.19
CA ALA A 29 -7.26 -8.47 -8.05
C ALA A 29 -8.42 -8.77 -7.07
N PHE A 30 -9.29 -7.79 -6.84
CA PHE A 30 -10.39 -7.87 -5.89
C PHE A 30 -11.74 -8.15 -6.55
N TRP A 31 -11.79 -8.44 -7.85
CA TRP A 31 -13.05 -8.61 -8.58
C TRP A 31 -13.87 -9.74 -7.98
N SER A 32 -13.33 -10.96 -7.98
CA SER A 32 -14.02 -12.16 -7.49
C SER A 32 -14.29 -12.14 -5.99
N SER A 33 -13.42 -11.52 -5.19
CA SER A 33 -13.51 -11.53 -3.73
C SER A 33 -14.32 -10.38 -3.14
N TYR A 34 -14.63 -9.34 -3.92
CA TYR A 34 -15.32 -8.14 -3.41
C TYR A 34 -16.26 -7.50 -4.44
N TYR A 35 -15.73 -6.99 -5.55
CA TYR A 35 -16.51 -6.13 -6.45
C TYR A 35 -17.65 -6.87 -7.18
N SER A 36 -17.48 -8.14 -7.55
CA SER A 36 -18.53 -8.91 -8.23
C SER A 36 -19.54 -9.55 -7.28
N VAL A 37 -19.30 -9.48 -5.97
CA VAL A 37 -20.08 -10.18 -4.94
C VAL A 37 -20.67 -9.25 -3.89
N LEU A 38 -20.75 -7.94 -4.16
CA LEU A 38 -21.22 -6.93 -3.19
C LEU A 38 -22.59 -7.20 -2.54
N GLY A 39 -23.45 -8.01 -3.17
CA GLY A 39 -24.75 -8.40 -2.63
C GLY A 39 -24.76 -9.71 -1.82
N GLN A 40 -23.61 -10.38 -1.68
CA GLN A 40 -23.47 -11.56 -0.82
C GLN A 40 -23.21 -11.16 0.64
N ASP A 41 -23.45 -12.09 1.56
CA ASP A 41 -23.20 -11.87 2.97
C ASP A 41 -21.69 -11.74 3.24
N MET A 42 -21.26 -10.53 3.57
CA MET A 42 -19.89 -10.18 3.92
C MET A 42 -19.90 -9.40 5.22
N SER A 43 -18.88 -9.63 6.06
CA SER A 43 -18.75 -8.89 7.31
C SER A 43 -18.70 -7.38 7.07
N PHE A 44 -19.26 -6.61 8.00
CA PHE A 44 -19.16 -5.15 8.02
C PHE A 44 -17.73 -4.64 7.78
N TYR A 45 -16.73 -5.28 8.37
CA TYR A 45 -15.32 -4.87 8.28
C TYR A 45 -14.77 -4.95 6.85
N VAL A 46 -15.21 -5.93 6.06
CA VAL A 46 -14.82 -6.08 4.65
C VAL A 46 -15.39 -4.92 3.81
N HIS A 47 -16.68 -4.60 3.96
CA HIS A 47 -17.27 -3.45 3.27
C HIS A 47 -16.67 -2.14 3.73
N PHE A 48 -16.49 -1.96 5.03
CA PHE A 48 -15.97 -0.73 5.60
C PHE A 48 -14.54 -0.44 5.09
N HIS A 49 -13.65 -1.43 5.11
CA HIS A 49 -12.32 -1.28 4.52
C HIS A 49 -12.38 -1.09 2.99
N GLY A 50 -13.14 -1.93 2.28
CA GLY A 50 -13.22 -1.90 0.81
C GLY A 50 -13.72 -0.57 0.25
N ILE A 51 -14.72 0.05 0.90
CA ILE A 51 -15.23 1.38 0.53
C ILE A 51 -14.14 2.46 0.71
N PHE A 52 -13.52 2.52 1.90
CA PHE A 52 -12.53 3.56 2.18
C PHE A 52 -11.23 3.38 1.39
N MET A 53 -10.82 2.14 1.09
CA MET A 53 -9.69 1.86 0.23
C MET A 53 -9.98 2.26 -1.23
N THR A 54 -11.19 1.96 -1.72
CA THR A 54 -11.63 2.42 -3.06
C THR A 54 -11.63 3.95 -3.13
N LEU A 55 -12.17 4.62 -2.11
CA LEU A 55 -12.18 6.07 -2.03
C LEU A 55 -10.76 6.66 -2.01
N TRP A 56 -9.84 6.04 -1.25
CA TRP A 56 -8.43 6.44 -1.22
C TRP A 56 -7.75 6.36 -2.60
N CYS A 57 -7.90 5.24 -3.31
CA CYS A 57 -7.37 5.08 -4.66
C CYS A 57 -7.95 6.11 -5.64
N LEU A 58 -9.27 6.34 -5.60
CA LEU A 58 -9.94 7.38 -6.41
C LEU A 58 -9.46 8.78 -6.05
N MET A 59 -9.21 9.07 -4.77
CA MET A 59 -8.64 10.33 -4.33
C MET A 59 -7.24 10.54 -4.89
N LEU A 60 -6.35 9.54 -4.85
CA LEU A 60 -5.01 9.65 -5.44
C LEU A 60 -5.07 9.96 -6.94
N ILE A 61 -5.93 9.27 -7.69
CA ILE A 61 -6.16 9.53 -9.12
C ILE A 61 -6.69 10.95 -9.32
N ALA A 62 -7.71 11.35 -8.56
CA ALA A 62 -8.31 12.68 -8.65
C ALA A 62 -7.28 13.77 -8.34
N GLN A 63 -6.46 13.62 -7.30
CA GLN A 63 -5.38 14.54 -6.96
C GLN A 63 -4.42 14.75 -8.13
N ALA A 64 -3.98 13.65 -8.76
CA ALA A 64 -3.09 13.68 -9.92
C ALA A 64 -3.75 14.26 -11.18
N VAL A 65 -5.05 14.06 -11.40
CA VAL A 65 -5.77 14.68 -12.52
C VAL A 65 -5.99 16.17 -12.29
N LEU A 66 -6.47 16.56 -11.10
CA LEU A 66 -6.82 17.94 -10.77
C LEU A 66 -5.63 18.91 -10.87
N ILE A 67 -4.43 18.45 -10.47
CA ILE A 67 -3.22 19.27 -10.61
C ILE A 67 -2.85 19.53 -12.07
N ARG A 68 -3.17 18.58 -12.97
CA ARG A 68 -2.87 18.66 -14.41
C ARG A 68 -3.83 19.56 -15.15
N VAL A 69 -5.12 19.46 -14.83
CA VAL A 69 -6.15 20.37 -15.35
C VAL A 69 -6.14 21.75 -14.66
N LYS A 70 -5.13 22.01 -13.82
CA LYS A 70 -4.90 23.28 -13.11
C LYS A 70 -6.08 23.68 -12.20
N LYS A 71 -6.88 22.72 -11.72
CA LYS A 71 -8.01 22.94 -10.81
C LYS A 71 -7.54 22.94 -9.35
N TYR A 72 -6.61 23.84 -9.03
CA TYR A 72 -5.92 23.88 -7.73
C TYR A 72 -6.87 24.02 -6.53
N ARG A 73 -7.94 24.81 -6.65
CA ARG A 73 -8.92 24.96 -5.56
C ARG A 73 -9.60 23.64 -5.19
N ILE A 74 -9.94 22.82 -6.18
CA ILE A 74 -10.55 21.50 -5.98
C ILE A 74 -9.50 20.51 -5.47
N HIS A 75 -8.28 20.53 -6.04
CA HIS A 75 -7.16 19.72 -5.56
C HIS A 75 -6.93 19.93 -4.05
N THR A 76 -6.84 21.18 -3.60
CA THR A 76 -6.69 21.51 -2.18
C THR A 76 -7.90 21.09 -1.35
N GLY A 77 -9.12 21.23 -1.87
CA GLY A 77 -10.35 20.78 -1.19
C GLY A 77 -10.36 19.26 -0.96
N VAL A 78 -10.09 18.47 -2.00
CA VAL A 78 -9.99 17.02 -1.91
C VAL A 78 -8.79 16.61 -1.04
N GLY A 79 -7.69 17.37 -1.08
CA GLY A 79 -6.51 17.13 -0.24
C GLY A 79 -6.84 17.31 1.24
N LYS A 80 -7.61 18.34 1.60
CA LYS A 80 -8.11 18.54 2.97
C LYS A 80 -9.07 17.44 3.41
N ALA A 81 -9.90 16.92 2.52
CA ALA A 81 -10.77 15.78 2.83
C ALA A 81 -9.96 14.53 3.23
N SER A 82 -8.71 14.39 2.77
CA SER A 82 -7.85 13.27 3.17
C SER A 82 -7.55 13.24 4.67
N TYR A 83 -7.58 14.39 5.36
CA TYR A 83 -7.42 14.43 6.82
C TYR A 83 -8.52 13.73 7.59
N LEU A 84 -9.67 13.46 6.96
CA LEU A 84 -10.74 12.64 7.52
C LEU A 84 -10.73 11.23 6.92
N ILE A 85 -10.64 11.14 5.59
CA ILE A 85 -10.72 9.85 4.89
C ILE A 85 -9.56 8.92 5.26
N PHE A 86 -8.33 9.45 5.38
CA PHE A 86 -7.16 8.62 5.66
C PHE A 86 -7.18 8.04 7.07
N PRO A 87 -7.46 8.79 8.16
CA PRO A 87 -7.64 8.18 9.47
C PRO A 87 -8.76 7.13 9.52
N ILE A 88 -9.87 7.34 8.82
CA ILE A 88 -10.95 6.34 8.75
C ILE A 88 -10.48 5.09 7.99
N LEU A 89 -9.69 5.25 6.91
CA LEU A 89 -9.06 4.12 6.21
C LEU A 89 -8.13 3.34 7.15
N ILE A 90 -7.30 4.01 7.95
CA ILE A 90 -6.42 3.33 8.91
C ILE A 90 -7.25 2.56 9.94
N LEU A 91 -8.29 3.19 10.50
CA LEU A 91 -9.20 2.54 11.44
C LEU A 91 -9.89 1.32 10.81
N SER A 92 -10.46 1.46 9.62
CA SER A 92 -11.15 0.36 8.94
C SER A 92 -10.20 -0.79 8.60
N THR A 93 -8.94 -0.48 8.30
CA THR A 93 -7.88 -1.48 8.07
C THR A 93 -7.52 -2.20 9.36
N ILE A 94 -7.38 -1.51 10.49
CA ILE A 94 -7.11 -2.14 11.80
C ILE A 94 -8.25 -3.10 12.18
N LEU A 95 -9.51 -2.68 11.98
CA LEU A 95 -10.67 -3.54 12.22
C LEU A 95 -10.68 -4.75 11.29
N LEU A 96 -10.37 -4.58 10.00
CA LEU A 96 -10.26 -5.69 9.06
C LEU A 96 -9.14 -6.68 9.46
N ILE A 97 -7.98 -6.18 9.90
CA ILE A 97 -6.88 -6.99 10.40
C ILE A 97 -7.33 -7.82 11.59
N HIS A 98 -7.97 -7.19 12.57
CA HIS A 98 -8.49 -7.88 13.76
C HIS A 98 -9.53 -8.96 13.37
N ALA A 99 -10.51 -8.63 12.52
CA ALA A 99 -11.47 -9.60 12.01
C ALA A 99 -10.82 -10.76 11.24
N THR A 100 -9.68 -10.52 10.59
CA THR A 100 -8.95 -11.53 9.82
C THR A 100 -8.23 -12.51 10.74
N VAL A 101 -7.50 -12.02 11.73
CA VAL A 101 -6.77 -12.89 12.66
C VAL A 101 -7.70 -13.67 13.58
N ARG A 102 -8.87 -13.11 13.91
CA ARG A 102 -9.92 -13.79 14.72
C ARG A 102 -10.61 -14.95 14.01
N LYS A 103 -10.36 -15.17 12.72
CA LYS A 103 -10.83 -16.38 12.01
C LYS A 103 -10.10 -17.64 12.48
N SER A 104 -8.87 -17.49 12.97
CA SER A 104 -8.13 -18.59 13.57
C SER A 104 -8.62 -18.85 15.00
N PRO A 105 -8.81 -20.11 15.41
CA PRO A 105 -9.33 -20.45 16.74
C PRO A 105 -8.35 -20.12 17.88
N GLU A 106 -7.08 -19.97 17.55
CA GLU A 106 -6.00 -19.69 18.48
C GLU A 106 -4.88 -18.87 17.80
N VAL A 107 -4.01 -18.30 18.62
CA VAL A 107 -2.83 -17.56 18.14
C VAL A 107 -1.79 -18.56 17.64
N ASN A 108 -1.43 -18.46 16.37
CA ASN A 108 -0.53 -19.40 15.68
C ASN A 108 0.40 -18.68 14.69
N LEU A 109 1.19 -19.44 13.93
CA LEU A 109 2.12 -18.89 12.93
C LEU A 109 1.42 -17.98 11.92
N ASP A 110 0.26 -18.39 11.40
CA ASP A 110 -0.52 -17.59 10.44
C ASP A 110 -0.98 -16.25 11.05
N THR A 111 -1.29 -16.23 12.35
CA THR A 111 -1.61 -15.00 13.08
C THR A 111 -0.42 -14.04 13.08
N TYR A 112 0.78 -14.53 13.41
CA TYR A 112 1.99 -13.71 13.45
C TYR A 112 2.37 -13.17 12.07
N LEU A 113 2.28 -14.00 11.03
CA LEU A 113 2.60 -13.62 9.66
C LEU A 113 1.56 -12.65 9.09
N SER A 114 0.27 -12.88 9.33
CA SER A 114 -0.81 -12.00 8.88
C SER A 114 -0.72 -10.61 9.51
N LEU A 115 -0.41 -10.53 10.82
CA LEU A 115 -0.16 -9.24 11.46
C LEU A 115 1.08 -8.56 10.88
N ALA A 116 2.18 -9.30 10.68
CA ALA A 116 3.42 -8.72 10.16
C ALA A 116 3.21 -8.19 8.73
N LEU A 117 2.41 -8.88 7.93
CA LEU A 117 2.03 -8.46 6.59
C LEU A 117 1.12 -7.22 6.63
N MET A 118 -0.03 -7.30 7.30
CA MET A 118 -1.07 -6.28 7.17
C MET A 118 -0.83 -5.06 8.06
N LEU A 119 -0.44 -5.26 9.32
CA LEU A 119 -0.26 -4.16 10.26
C LEU A 119 0.97 -3.34 9.91
N ASN A 120 2.10 -3.98 9.60
CA ASN A 120 3.32 -3.23 9.27
C ASN A 120 3.19 -2.49 7.93
N ALA A 121 2.49 -3.05 6.93
CA ALA A 121 2.11 -2.32 5.73
C ALA A 121 1.28 -1.06 6.05
N THR A 122 0.32 -1.20 6.97
CA THR A 122 -0.54 -0.09 7.43
C THR A 122 0.28 1.00 8.12
N VAL A 123 1.25 0.62 8.97
CA VAL A 123 2.18 1.55 9.62
C VAL A 123 3.05 2.27 8.59
N VAL A 124 3.63 1.55 7.63
CA VAL A 124 4.43 2.16 6.56
C VAL A 124 3.58 3.11 5.71
N LEU A 125 2.36 2.72 5.34
CA LEU A 125 1.41 3.60 4.64
C LEU A 125 1.14 4.89 5.41
N ALA A 126 0.90 4.79 6.72
CA ALA A 126 0.67 5.93 7.59
C ALA A 126 1.89 6.86 7.67
N ILE A 127 3.10 6.30 7.77
CA ILE A 127 4.36 7.07 7.76
C ILE A 127 4.54 7.79 6.42
N ILE A 128 4.37 7.09 5.28
CA ILE A 128 4.53 7.69 3.95
C ILE A 128 3.51 8.81 3.73
N TYR A 129 2.25 8.60 4.12
CA TYR A 129 1.23 9.65 4.07
C TYR A 129 1.60 10.84 4.95
N GLY A 130 2.01 10.58 6.20
CA GLY A 130 2.43 11.61 7.15
C GLY A 130 3.59 12.45 6.62
N LEU A 131 4.59 11.83 6.00
CA LEU A 131 5.69 12.51 5.31
C LEU A 131 5.19 13.35 4.13
N GLY A 132 4.25 12.81 3.34
CA GLY A 132 3.60 13.56 2.26
C GLY A 132 2.92 14.83 2.74
N ILE A 133 2.18 14.75 3.85
CA ILE A 133 1.53 15.91 4.48
C ILE A 133 2.54 16.86 5.12
N TYR A 134 3.55 16.35 5.81
CA TYR A 134 4.60 17.17 6.44
C TYR A 134 5.31 18.05 5.41
N PHE A 135 5.68 17.46 4.27
CA PHE A 135 6.33 18.17 3.17
C PHE A 135 5.35 18.86 2.20
N GLN A 136 4.07 19.07 2.55
CA GLN A 136 3.07 19.70 1.66
C GLN A 136 3.47 21.08 1.11
N LYS A 137 4.38 21.80 1.79
CA LYS A 137 4.91 23.09 1.32
C LYS A 137 5.91 22.92 0.17
N ASP A 138 6.67 21.81 0.12
CA ASP A 138 7.48 21.43 -1.04
C ASP A 138 6.66 20.49 -1.94
N ARG A 139 6.00 21.09 -2.94
CA ARG A 139 5.13 20.39 -3.90
C ARG A 139 5.78 19.17 -4.55
N PHE A 140 7.10 19.22 -4.78
CA PHE A 140 7.82 18.13 -5.43
C PHE A 140 8.06 16.96 -4.49
N THR A 141 8.42 17.22 -3.23
CA THR A 141 8.59 16.19 -2.21
C THR A 141 7.25 15.59 -1.80
N HIS A 142 6.25 16.43 -1.59
CA HIS A 142 4.86 16.02 -1.37
C HIS A 142 4.39 15.02 -2.43
N ALA A 143 4.52 15.37 -3.71
CA ALA A 143 4.07 14.51 -4.80
C ALA A 143 4.77 13.15 -4.83
N ARG A 144 6.07 13.08 -4.49
CA ARG A 144 6.82 11.81 -4.42
C ARG A 144 6.26 10.90 -3.34
N TYR A 145 6.08 11.41 -2.12
CA TYR A 145 5.48 10.64 -1.03
C TYR A 145 4.04 10.22 -1.34
N MET A 146 3.22 11.11 -1.91
CA MET A 146 1.85 10.76 -2.28
C MET A 146 1.78 9.63 -3.30
N VAL A 147 2.64 9.63 -4.33
CA VAL A 147 2.74 8.50 -5.26
C VAL A 147 3.20 7.23 -4.54
N CYS A 148 4.12 7.34 -3.59
CA CYS A 148 4.64 6.19 -2.85
C CYS A 148 3.63 5.53 -1.91
N THR A 149 2.49 6.16 -1.60
CA THR A 149 1.43 5.55 -0.77
C THR A 149 0.81 4.29 -1.39
N ILE A 150 1.05 4.02 -2.68
CA ILE A 150 0.58 2.79 -3.32
C ILE A 150 1.45 1.57 -3.00
N PHE A 151 2.73 1.74 -2.65
CA PHE A 151 3.66 0.62 -2.52
C PHE A 151 3.31 -0.36 -1.39
N PRO A 152 2.86 0.09 -0.20
CA PRO A 152 2.39 -0.84 0.84
C PRO A 152 1.17 -1.69 0.42
N LEU A 153 0.47 -1.29 -0.65
CA LEU A 153 -0.70 -1.99 -1.17
C LEU A 153 -0.36 -3.03 -2.24
N PHE A 154 0.93 -3.23 -2.58
CA PHE A 154 1.34 -4.14 -3.65
C PHE A 154 1.03 -5.59 -3.33
N THR A 155 1.33 -6.05 -2.11
CA THR A 155 1.13 -7.46 -1.73
C THR A 155 -0.32 -7.91 -1.84
N PRO A 156 -1.34 -7.24 -1.25
CA PRO A 156 -2.71 -7.72 -1.38
C PRO A 156 -3.20 -7.74 -2.84
N ILE A 157 -2.65 -6.92 -3.75
CA ILE A 157 -3.00 -6.92 -5.17
C ILE A 157 -2.28 -8.07 -5.89
N THR A 158 -0.96 -8.14 -5.75
CA THR A 158 -0.11 -9.14 -6.43
C THR A 158 -0.43 -10.56 -5.96
N ASP A 159 -0.61 -10.78 -4.67
CA ASP A 159 -0.96 -12.09 -4.11
C ASP A 159 -2.25 -12.62 -4.75
N ARG A 160 -3.31 -11.79 -4.80
CA ARG A 160 -4.58 -12.16 -5.43
C ARG A 160 -4.44 -12.45 -6.92
N ILE A 161 -3.65 -11.65 -7.64
CA ILE A 161 -3.38 -11.89 -9.06
C ILE A 161 -2.67 -13.23 -9.25
N ILE A 162 -1.65 -13.51 -8.44
CA ILE A 162 -0.88 -14.76 -8.50
C ILE A 162 -1.78 -15.95 -8.19
N PHE A 163 -2.50 -15.93 -7.07
CA PHE A 163 -3.37 -17.04 -6.68
C PHE A 163 -4.49 -17.30 -7.69
N ASN A 164 -5.09 -16.26 -8.28
CA ASN A 164 -6.24 -16.42 -9.17
C ASN A 164 -5.86 -16.69 -10.64
N TYR A 165 -4.72 -16.18 -11.11
CA TYR A 165 -4.40 -16.16 -12.55
C TYR A 165 -3.03 -16.74 -12.90
N ILE A 166 -2.10 -16.85 -11.95
CA ILE A 166 -0.73 -17.34 -12.20
C ILE A 166 -0.28 -18.32 -11.10
N PRO A 167 -1.03 -19.40 -10.82
CA PRO A 167 -0.77 -20.27 -9.68
C PRO A 167 0.61 -20.94 -9.73
N GLY A 168 1.20 -21.11 -10.92
CA GLY A 168 2.56 -21.64 -11.07
C GLY A 168 3.65 -20.78 -10.39
N LEU A 169 3.41 -19.49 -10.16
CA LEU A 169 4.36 -18.65 -9.39
C LEU A 169 4.37 -19.01 -7.90
N VAL A 170 3.30 -19.59 -7.34
CA VAL A 170 3.23 -19.98 -5.93
C VAL A 170 4.32 -21.02 -5.60
N GLU A 171 4.60 -21.94 -6.53
CA GLU A 171 5.63 -22.96 -6.36
C GLU A 171 7.06 -22.41 -6.35
N LEU A 172 7.26 -21.25 -7.00
CA LEU A 172 8.53 -20.54 -7.06
C LEU A 172 8.74 -19.59 -5.89
N ALA A 173 7.72 -19.37 -5.05
CA ALA A 173 7.83 -18.51 -3.89
C ALA A 173 8.79 -19.13 -2.85
N PRO A 174 9.65 -18.32 -2.20
CA PRO A 174 10.43 -18.78 -1.06
C PRO A 174 9.52 -19.39 0.01
N LYS A 175 9.97 -20.48 0.64
CA LYS A 175 9.23 -21.15 1.71
C LYS A 175 9.78 -20.77 3.07
N LEU A 176 8.88 -20.52 4.02
CA LEU A 176 9.17 -20.25 5.42
C LEU A 176 8.41 -21.28 6.25
N GLU A 177 9.13 -22.11 7.01
CA GLU A 177 8.54 -23.27 7.73
C GLU A 177 7.69 -24.19 6.83
N GLY A 178 8.08 -24.33 5.56
CA GLY A 178 7.34 -25.12 4.56
C GLY A 178 6.19 -24.37 3.87
N ILE A 179 5.82 -23.17 4.32
CA ILE A 179 4.73 -22.35 3.77
C ILE A 179 5.28 -21.42 2.67
N PRO A 180 4.72 -21.43 1.44
CA PRO A 180 5.10 -20.48 0.40
C PRO A 180 4.76 -19.03 0.77
N ILE A 181 5.75 -18.14 0.70
CA ILE A 181 5.59 -16.70 0.97
C ILE A 181 5.38 -15.96 -0.34
N VAL A 182 4.17 -16.05 -0.89
CA VAL A 182 3.74 -15.34 -2.11
C VAL A 182 3.96 -13.81 -2.06
N PRO A 183 3.79 -13.11 -0.91
CA PRO A 183 4.11 -11.69 -0.78
C PRO A 183 5.51 -11.28 -1.26
N PHE A 184 6.46 -12.22 -1.30
CA PHE A 184 7.81 -12.01 -1.82
C PHE A 184 7.83 -11.37 -3.23
N PHE A 185 6.96 -11.82 -4.15
CA PHE A 185 6.94 -11.26 -5.50
C PHE A 185 6.43 -9.82 -5.52
N GLY A 186 5.43 -9.51 -4.70
CA GLY A 186 4.93 -8.15 -4.51
C GLY A 186 5.99 -7.22 -3.92
N TYR A 187 6.74 -7.69 -2.92
CA TYR A 187 7.87 -6.99 -2.33
C TYR A 187 8.97 -6.70 -3.34
N LEU A 188 9.42 -7.74 -4.07
CA LEU A 188 10.45 -7.60 -5.09
C LEU A 188 10.04 -6.59 -6.17
N LEU A 189 8.80 -6.66 -6.64
CA LEU A 189 8.28 -5.72 -7.62
C LEU A 189 8.25 -4.29 -7.07
N ALA A 190 7.77 -4.09 -5.84
CA ALA A 190 7.75 -2.78 -5.20
C ALA A 190 9.16 -2.21 -5.04
N ASP A 191 10.11 -3.01 -4.55
CA ASP A 191 11.49 -2.60 -4.33
C ASP A 191 12.18 -2.23 -5.65
N LEU A 192 12.04 -3.05 -6.70
CA LEU A 192 12.61 -2.76 -8.02
C LEU A 192 12.04 -1.46 -8.62
N LEU A 193 10.73 -1.22 -8.47
CA LEU A 193 10.11 0.01 -8.94
C LEU A 193 10.59 1.23 -8.15
N VAL A 194 10.68 1.15 -6.82
CA VAL A 194 11.16 2.26 -5.99
C VAL A 194 12.65 2.52 -6.23
N ILE A 195 13.48 1.49 -6.41
CA ILE A 195 14.89 1.63 -6.83
C ILE A 195 14.96 2.32 -8.19
N GLY A 196 14.15 1.90 -9.17
CA GLY A 196 14.06 2.55 -10.47
C GLY A 196 13.70 4.02 -10.36
N LEU A 197 12.71 4.36 -9.53
CA LEU A 197 12.32 5.74 -9.25
C LEU A 197 13.44 6.53 -8.56
N ALA A 198 14.13 5.95 -7.58
CA ALA A 198 15.25 6.59 -6.88
C ALA A 198 16.42 6.88 -7.82
N LEU A 199 16.80 5.93 -8.67
CA LEU A 199 17.85 6.10 -9.68
C LEU A 199 17.48 7.16 -10.71
N TRP A 200 16.23 7.13 -11.20
CA TRP A 200 15.70 8.11 -12.12
C TRP A 200 15.69 9.52 -11.50
N ASP A 201 15.26 9.65 -10.26
CA ASP A 201 15.16 10.93 -9.57
C ASP A 201 16.53 11.53 -9.25
N TRP A 202 17.49 10.67 -8.90
CA TRP A 202 18.89 11.07 -8.75
C TRP A 202 19.48 11.57 -10.07
N LYS A 203 19.34 10.79 -11.16
CA LYS A 203 19.90 11.16 -12.47
C LYS A 203 19.31 12.44 -13.03
N THR A 204 18.03 12.68 -12.79
CA THR A 204 17.28 13.79 -13.38
C THR A 204 17.33 15.05 -12.54
N HIS A 205 17.15 14.93 -11.22
CA HIS A 205 16.95 16.07 -10.31
C HIS A 205 18.03 16.17 -9.24
N ARG A 206 18.97 15.22 -9.17
CA ARG A 206 19.99 15.12 -8.10
C ARG A 206 19.37 15.05 -6.69
N ARG A 207 18.14 14.56 -6.57
CA ARG A 207 17.45 14.35 -5.30
C ARG A 207 17.61 12.91 -4.80
N LYS A 208 17.63 12.74 -3.48
CA LYS A 208 17.79 11.47 -2.75
C LYS A 208 16.83 11.34 -1.58
N ASP A 209 15.90 12.28 -1.42
CA ASP A 209 15.11 12.45 -0.21
C ASP A 209 13.98 11.42 -0.11
N ALA A 210 12.99 11.45 -1.01
CA ALA A 210 11.75 10.70 -0.79
C ALA A 210 11.88 9.20 -1.10
N PHE A 211 12.37 8.83 -2.29
CA PHE A 211 12.34 7.43 -2.74
C PHE A 211 13.29 6.52 -1.95
N LEU A 212 14.43 7.02 -1.49
CA LEU A 212 15.33 6.22 -0.63
C LEU A 212 14.76 6.02 0.77
N ILE A 213 14.08 7.01 1.34
CA ILE A 213 13.36 6.85 2.61
C ILE A 213 12.25 5.82 2.46
N VAL A 214 11.45 5.91 1.38
CA VAL A 214 10.39 4.92 1.10
C VAL A 214 10.97 3.52 0.91
N LEU A 215 12.06 3.38 0.17
CA LEU A 215 12.74 2.09 0.00
C LEU A 215 13.17 1.52 1.36
N LEU A 216 13.78 2.33 2.23
CA LEU A 216 14.18 1.88 3.56
C LEU A 216 12.96 1.42 4.39
N LEU A 217 11.87 2.18 4.37
CA LEU A 217 10.64 1.82 5.08
C LEU A 217 10.05 0.49 4.56
N LEU A 218 10.02 0.31 3.23
CA LEU A 218 9.57 -0.92 2.60
C LEU A 218 10.47 -2.09 2.96
N LEU A 219 11.80 -1.94 2.89
CA LEU A 219 12.74 -3.01 3.27
C LEU A 219 12.57 -3.43 4.74
N ILE A 220 12.39 -2.48 5.65
CA ILE A 220 12.10 -2.79 7.07
C ILE A 220 10.80 -3.60 7.18
N TYR A 221 9.75 -3.18 6.48
CA TYR A 221 8.49 -3.92 6.42
C TYR A 221 8.64 -5.31 5.79
N HIS A 222 9.37 -5.44 4.68
CA HIS A 222 9.57 -6.73 4.00
C HIS A 222 10.34 -7.69 4.90
N VAL A 223 11.43 -7.23 5.55
CA VAL A 223 12.21 -8.01 6.52
C VAL A 223 11.36 -8.41 7.72
N SER A 224 10.44 -7.55 8.16
CA SER A 224 9.57 -7.85 9.30
C SER A 224 8.75 -9.12 9.09
N LEU A 225 8.25 -9.39 7.87
CA LEU A 225 7.49 -10.61 7.57
C LEU A 225 8.32 -11.88 7.81
N PHE A 226 9.61 -11.85 7.46
CA PHE A 226 10.49 -13.01 7.57
C PHE A 226 11.11 -13.21 8.96
N THR A 227 11.00 -12.22 9.83
CA THR A 227 11.75 -12.20 11.10
C THR A 227 10.88 -12.06 12.34
N PHE A 228 9.79 -11.28 12.28
CA PHE A 228 9.02 -10.91 13.47
C PHE A 228 8.36 -12.10 14.15
N TYR A 229 7.90 -13.11 13.40
CA TYR A 229 7.28 -14.31 13.99
C TYR A 229 8.20 -15.08 14.96
N LYS A 230 9.52 -14.88 14.89
CA LYS A 230 10.51 -15.48 15.80
C LYS A 230 10.80 -14.63 17.04
N ILE A 231 10.32 -13.39 17.08
CA ILE A 231 10.62 -12.43 18.15
C ILE A 231 9.57 -12.59 19.26
N PRO A 232 9.94 -12.91 20.51
CA PRO A 232 8.97 -13.07 21.61
C PRO A 232 8.07 -11.85 21.81
N ALA A 233 8.64 -10.64 21.75
CA ALA A 233 7.85 -9.41 21.86
C ALA A 233 6.77 -9.27 20.78
N TRP A 234 7.02 -9.77 19.55
CA TRP A 234 6.01 -9.77 18.50
C TRP A 234 4.92 -10.81 18.74
N GLN A 235 5.29 -11.97 19.28
CA GLN A 235 4.33 -13.02 19.65
C GLN A 235 3.42 -12.54 20.77
N GLU A 236 3.97 -11.91 21.81
CA GLU A 236 3.21 -11.29 22.91
C GLU A 236 2.30 -10.17 22.40
N PHE A 237 2.81 -9.30 21.54
CA PHE A 237 2.00 -8.25 20.89
C PHE A 237 0.85 -8.86 20.08
N SER A 238 1.12 -9.90 19.31
CA SER A 238 0.12 -10.58 18.49
C SER A 238 -0.96 -11.23 19.35
N ALA A 239 -0.58 -11.86 20.45
CA ALA A 239 -1.51 -12.43 21.42
C ALA A 239 -2.36 -11.36 22.12
N TRP A 240 -1.76 -10.24 22.52
CA TRP A 240 -2.47 -9.09 23.06
C TRP A 240 -3.48 -8.54 22.06
N PHE A 241 -3.06 -8.30 20.81
CA PHE A 241 -3.92 -7.76 19.76
C PHE A 241 -5.07 -8.72 19.43
N TYR A 242 -4.80 -10.02 19.35
CA TYR A 242 -5.82 -11.07 19.15
C TYR A 242 -6.86 -11.13 20.28
N GLY A 243 -6.46 -10.78 21.51
CA GLY A 243 -7.32 -10.80 22.70
C GLY A 243 -8.24 -9.58 22.83
N LEU A 244 -8.13 -8.57 21.98
CA LEU A 244 -8.97 -7.38 22.04
C LEU A 244 -10.41 -7.68 21.60
N ALA A 245 -11.37 -6.93 22.14
CA ALA A 245 -12.78 -7.00 21.73
C ALA A 245 -13.09 -5.95 20.65
N LEU A 246 -12.33 -5.94 19.54
CA LEU A 246 -12.54 -4.98 18.45
C LEU A 246 -13.58 -5.42 17.43
N THR A 247 -13.72 -6.75 17.20
CA THR A 247 -14.57 -7.30 16.15
C THR A 247 -15.35 -8.52 16.56
#